data_AF-A0A254SRE1-F1
#
_entry.id   AF-A0A254SRE1-F1
#
_cell.length_a   1.000
_cell.length_b   1.000
_cell.length_c   1.000
_cell.angle_alpha   90.00
_cell.angle_beta   90.00
_cell.angle_gamma   90.00
#
_symmetry.space_group_name_H-M   'P 1'
#
loop_
_entity.id
_entity.type
_entity.pdbx_description
1 polymer ?
#
loop_
_entity_poly.entity_id
_entity_poly.type
_entity_poly.pdbx_seq_one_letter_code
_entity_poly.pdbx_strand_id
1 'polypeptide(L)'
;MKTKQVIKRVAEYDQFGYPRWTSVTSEKRIFDDEDKMAVVAEYQAGKMTAAQIVEKHHLSSRQVLFNWMDRYLREESLSLGTSEAEDMAKDPEERIRELELENRRLQKALDTETLRAKAFDTMIELAESKFNIPIRKKSGTKR
;
A
#
# COMPACT_ATOMS: atom_id res chain seq x y z
N MET A 1 17.75 -12.25 -5.96
CA MET A 1 18.64 -11.55 -6.92
C MET A 1 19.11 -12.43 -8.08
N LYS A 2 18.65 -12.14 -9.31
CA LYS A 2 19.12 -12.78 -10.55
C LYS A 2 19.94 -11.76 -11.36
N THR A 3 20.98 -12.20 -12.06
CA THR A 3 21.76 -11.37 -12.99
C THR A 3 21.46 -11.77 -14.43
N LYS A 4 21.32 -10.80 -15.32
CA LYS A 4 21.17 -11.00 -16.76
C LYS A 4 22.29 -10.27 -17.49
N GLN A 5 22.96 -10.97 -18.38
CA GLN A 5 23.94 -10.35 -19.26
C GLN A 5 23.23 -9.64 -20.43
N VAL A 6 23.64 -8.42 -20.71
CA VAL A 6 23.10 -7.55 -21.76
C VAL A 6 24.26 -7.11 -22.65
N ILE A 7 24.18 -7.41 -23.95
CA ILE A 7 25.18 -6.99 -24.92
C ILE A 7 24.85 -5.56 -25.38
N LYS A 8 25.82 -4.65 -25.28
CA LYS A 8 25.72 -3.27 -25.79
C LYS A 8 26.76 -3.06 -26.88
N ARG A 9 26.43 -2.26 -27.89
CA ARG A 9 27.39 -1.81 -28.91
C ARG A 9 28.00 -0.49 -28.47
N VAL A 10 29.32 -0.45 -28.38
CA VAL A 10 30.09 0.75 -28.02
C VAL A 10 31.00 1.09 -29.21
N ALA A 11 31.11 2.37 -29.51
CA ALA A 11 32.04 2.86 -30.53
C ALA A 11 33.43 3.00 -29.90
N GLU A 12 34.39 2.25 -30.40
CA GLU A 12 35.81 2.35 -30.08
C GLU A 12 36.50 3.03 -31.27
N TYR A 13 37.27 4.08 -31.00
CA TYR A 13 37.95 4.85 -32.06
C TYR A 13 39.36 4.31 -32.23
N ASP A 14 39.73 4.00 -33.48
CA ASP A 14 41.11 3.63 -33.78
C ASP A 14 42.05 4.84 -33.71
N GLN A 15 43.35 4.60 -33.89
CA GLN A 15 44.39 5.65 -33.89
C GLN A 15 44.19 6.73 -34.97
N PHE A 16 43.29 6.51 -35.93
CA PHE A 16 42.95 7.44 -37.02
C PHE A 16 41.57 8.10 -36.82
N GLY A 17 40.86 7.79 -35.73
CA GLY A 17 39.56 8.36 -35.40
C GLY A 17 38.37 7.70 -36.11
N TYR A 18 38.52 6.52 -36.71
CA TYR A 18 37.41 5.79 -37.29
C TYR A 18 36.65 4.97 -36.23
N PRO A 19 35.31 5.05 -36.19
CA PRO A 19 34.52 4.32 -35.22
C PRO A 19 34.44 2.83 -35.58
N ARG A 20 34.96 1.97 -34.72
CA ARG A 20 34.77 0.53 -34.73
C ARG A 20 33.73 0.14 -33.69
N TRP A 21 32.68 -0.54 -34.11
CA TRP A 21 31.66 -1.03 -33.20
C TRP A 21 32.11 -2.32 -32.54
N THR A 22 32.31 -2.30 -31.22
CA THR A 22 32.59 -3.50 -30.43
C THR A 22 31.39 -3.86 -29.55
N SER A 23 31.21 -5.15 -29.29
CA SER A 23 30.16 -5.65 -28.41
C SER A 23 30.74 -5.79 -27.01
N VAL A 24 30.23 -5.01 -26.06
CA VAL A 24 30.61 -5.08 -24.66
C VAL A 24 29.48 -5.72 -23.89
N THR A 25 29.79 -6.75 -23.10
CA THR A 25 28.81 -7.42 -22.27
C THR A 25 28.69 -6.69 -20.93
N SER A 26 27.48 -6.28 -20.58
CA SER A 26 27.14 -5.54 -19.36
C SER A 26 26.20 -6.40 -18.51
N GLU A 27 26.53 -6.58 -17.23
CA GLU A 27 25.66 -7.30 -16.30
C GLU A 27 24.57 -6.37 -15.76
N LYS A 28 23.30 -6.80 -15.85
CA LYS A 28 22.15 -6.11 -15.28
C LYS A 28 21.52 -6.98 -14.20
N ARG A 29 21.39 -6.43 -12.99
CA ARG A 29 20.68 -7.09 -11.89
C ARG A 29 19.16 -6.97 -12.09
N ILE A 30 18.45 -8.05 -11.84
CA ILE A 30 16.99 -8.13 -11.84
C ILE A 30 16.55 -8.25 -10.38
N PHE A 31 15.64 -7.37 -9.99
CA PHE A 31 15.03 -7.33 -8.68
C PHE A 31 13.57 -7.77 -8.82
N ASP A 32 13.18 -8.74 -8.00
CA ASP A 32 11.79 -9.14 -7.85
C ASP A 32 11.06 -8.09 -6.98
N ASP A 33 9.73 -8.07 -6.98
CA ASP A 33 8.98 -7.02 -6.27
C ASP A 33 9.15 -7.10 -4.74
N GLU A 34 9.34 -8.31 -4.18
CA GLU A 34 9.69 -8.51 -2.77
C GLU A 34 11.06 -7.90 -2.42
N ASP A 35 12.06 -8.14 -3.27
CA ASP A 35 13.42 -7.59 -3.11
C ASP A 35 13.36 -6.04 -3.14
N LYS A 36 12.54 -5.45 -4.02
CA LYS A 36 12.37 -4.00 -4.10
C LYS A 36 11.68 -3.42 -2.87
N MET A 37 10.64 -4.07 -2.36
CA MET A 37 9.95 -3.62 -1.13
C MET A 37 10.88 -3.66 0.08
N ALA A 38 11.67 -4.73 0.24
CA ALA A 38 12.64 -4.84 1.33
C ALA A 38 13.68 -3.69 1.31
N VAL A 39 14.16 -3.33 0.11
CA VAL A 39 15.12 -2.22 -0.08
C VAL A 39 14.49 -0.87 0.28
N VAL A 40 13.23 -0.63 -0.12
CA VAL A 40 12.51 0.61 0.19
C VAL A 40 12.19 0.72 1.68
N ALA A 41 11.76 -0.38 2.32
CA ALA A 41 11.53 -0.43 3.76
C ALA A 41 12.80 -0.14 4.57
N GLU A 42 13.96 -0.65 4.12
CA GLU A 42 15.25 -0.35 4.74
C GLU A 42 15.61 1.15 4.64
N TYR A 43 15.27 1.79 3.53
CA TYR A 43 15.45 3.24 3.37
C TYR A 43 14.52 4.05 4.28
N GLN A 44 13.24 3.68 4.35
CA GLN A 44 12.25 4.34 5.21
C GLN A 44 12.58 4.21 6.70
N ALA A 45 13.24 3.12 7.11
CA ALA A 45 13.72 2.94 8.47
C ALA A 45 14.79 3.99 8.88
N GLY A 46 15.29 4.81 7.95
CA GLY A 46 16.18 5.94 8.21
C GLY A 46 17.60 5.56 8.63
N LYS A 47 17.96 4.28 8.55
CA LYS A 47 19.25 3.76 9.03
C LYS A 47 20.41 4.04 8.08
N MET A 48 20.12 4.32 6.80
CA MET A 48 21.12 4.51 5.76
C MET A 48 20.69 5.60 4.79
N THR A 49 21.66 6.35 4.27
CA THR A 49 21.41 7.35 3.21
C THR A 49 21.13 6.65 1.88
N ALA A 50 20.43 7.34 0.95
CA ALA A 50 20.13 6.80 -0.37
C ALA A 50 21.39 6.36 -1.15
N ALA A 51 22.52 7.02 -0.93
CA ALA A 51 23.82 6.63 -1.50
C ALA A 51 24.29 5.27 -1.00
N GLN A 52 24.23 5.06 0.31
CA GLN A 52 24.70 3.82 0.95
C GLN A 52 23.79 2.64 0.60
N ILE A 53 22.49 2.85 0.43
CA ILE A 53 21.55 1.80 -0.01
C ILE A 53 21.80 1.41 -1.46
N VAL A 54 22.04 2.38 -2.33
CA VAL A 54 22.39 2.14 -3.74
C VAL A 54 23.66 1.30 -3.85
N GLU A 55 24.67 1.61 -3.02
CA GLU A 55 25.91 0.84 -2.97
C GLU A 55 25.70 -0.58 -2.41
N LYS A 56 25.03 -0.68 -1.26
CA LYS A 56 24.75 -1.96 -0.59
C LYS A 56 23.95 -2.94 -1.46
N HIS A 57 22.93 -2.44 -2.15
CA HIS A 57 22.05 -3.25 -2.98
C HIS A 57 22.46 -3.26 -4.45
N HIS A 58 23.57 -2.61 -4.81
CA HIS A 58 24.08 -2.48 -6.17
C HIS A 58 23.00 -1.98 -7.16
N LEU A 59 22.27 -0.96 -6.75
CA LEU A 59 21.29 -0.30 -7.60
C LEU A 59 22.02 0.52 -8.67
N SER A 60 21.41 0.64 -9.84
CA SER A 60 22.02 1.41 -10.94
C SER A 60 22.09 2.91 -10.66
N SER A 61 21.20 3.47 -9.84
CA SER A 61 21.19 4.89 -9.48
C SER A 61 20.27 5.13 -8.28
N ARG A 62 20.48 6.26 -7.57
CA ARG A 62 19.57 6.78 -6.55
C ARG A 62 18.15 7.01 -7.11
N GLN A 63 18.05 7.37 -8.38
CA GLN A 63 16.75 7.56 -9.04
C GLN A 63 15.93 6.27 -9.10
N VAL A 64 16.59 5.11 -9.20
CA VAL A 64 15.89 3.81 -9.20
C VAL A 64 15.20 3.57 -7.85
N LEU A 65 15.90 3.89 -6.76
CA LEU A 65 15.34 3.81 -5.40
C LEU A 65 14.14 4.76 -5.24
N PHE A 66 14.28 6.02 -5.68
CA PHE A 66 13.17 6.98 -5.61
C PHE A 66 11.98 6.58 -6.47
N ASN A 67 12.20 6.04 -7.67
CA ASN A 67 11.12 5.54 -8.52
C ASN A 67 10.40 4.34 -7.90
N TRP A 68 11.12 3.45 -7.22
CA TRP A 68 10.50 2.36 -6.46
C TRP A 68 9.69 2.90 -5.29
N MET A 69 10.26 3.80 -4.50
CA MET A 69 9.58 4.44 -3.38
C MET A 69 8.30 5.16 -3.84
N ASP A 70 8.37 5.94 -4.91
CA ASP A 70 7.24 6.67 -5.48
C ASP A 70 6.15 5.73 -6.03
N ARG A 71 6.54 4.57 -6.57
CA ARG A 71 5.60 3.51 -6.95
C ARG A 71 4.90 2.90 -5.72
N TYR A 72 5.65 2.52 -4.70
CA TYR A 72 5.08 1.90 -3.50
C TYR A 72 4.27 2.88 -2.65
N LEU A 73 4.70 4.14 -2.55
CA LEU A 73 3.91 5.20 -1.92
C LEU A 73 2.61 5.44 -2.68
N ARG A 74 2.61 5.36 -4.02
CA ARG A 74 1.38 5.43 -4.81
C ARG A 74 0.49 4.22 -4.58
N GLU A 75 1.02 3.01 -4.61
CA GLU A 75 0.26 1.78 -4.34
C GLU A 75 -0.31 1.77 -2.90
N GLU A 76 0.43 2.28 -1.92
CA GLU A 76 -0.02 2.43 -0.54
C GLU A 76 -1.05 3.57 -0.39
N SER A 77 -0.90 4.70 -1.08
CA SER A 77 -1.90 5.79 -1.13
C SER A 77 -3.16 5.46 -1.95
N LEU A 78 -3.08 4.46 -2.83
CA LEU A 78 -4.26 3.89 -3.49
C LEU A 78 -4.97 2.89 -2.56
N SER A 79 -4.25 2.35 -1.55
CA SER A 79 -4.81 1.46 -0.52
C SER A 79 -5.33 2.22 0.72
N LEU A 80 -4.70 3.34 1.08
CA LEU A 80 -5.13 4.29 2.09
C LEU A 80 -5.51 5.59 1.38
N GLY A 81 -6.81 5.84 1.25
CA GLY A 81 -7.36 7.00 0.53
C GLY A 81 -6.60 8.30 0.79
N THR A 82 -6.38 9.04 -0.28
CA THR A 82 -5.76 10.36 -0.46
C THR A 82 -6.30 11.47 0.45
N SER A 83 -6.24 11.31 1.77
CA SER A 83 -6.75 12.26 2.77
C SER A 83 -5.66 12.78 3.71
N GLU A 84 -4.61 11.99 3.97
CA GLU A 84 -3.69 12.30 5.08
C GLU A 84 -2.75 13.47 4.77
N ALA A 85 -2.35 13.67 3.51
CA ALA A 85 -1.39 14.71 3.15
C ALA A 85 -1.97 16.14 3.25
N GLU A 86 -3.28 16.31 3.03
CA GLU A 86 -3.94 17.62 3.15
C GLU A 86 -4.33 17.96 4.60
N ASP A 87 -4.52 16.93 5.44
CA ASP A 87 -4.90 17.09 6.85
C ASP A 87 -3.74 17.55 7.75
N MET A 88 -2.48 17.32 7.35
CA MET A 88 -1.29 17.71 8.13
C MET A 88 -0.97 19.22 8.07
N ALA A 89 -1.72 19.99 7.27
CA ALA A 89 -1.58 21.45 7.18
C ALA A 89 -2.56 22.21 8.10
N LYS A 90 -3.53 21.52 8.73
CA LYS A 90 -4.46 22.12 9.70
C LYS A 90 -3.84 22.17 11.11
N ASP A 91 -4.29 23.15 11.90
CA ASP A 91 -3.95 23.23 13.33
C ASP A 91 -4.37 21.92 14.03
N PRO A 92 -3.47 21.24 14.77
CA PRO A 92 -3.78 20.01 15.49
C PRO A 92 -5.01 20.12 16.40
N GLU A 93 -5.31 21.29 16.97
CA GLU A 93 -6.48 21.48 17.82
C GLU A 93 -7.80 21.45 17.04
N GLU A 94 -7.84 22.07 15.86
CA GLU A 94 -9.03 22.05 14.99
C GLU A 94 -9.31 20.64 14.49
N ARG A 95 -8.25 19.89 14.16
CA ARG A 95 -8.36 18.49 13.74
C ARG A 95 -8.97 17.61 14.84
N ILE A 96 -8.53 17.77 16.09
CA ILE A 96 -9.09 17.01 17.22
C ILE A 96 -10.58 17.30 17.36
N ARG A 97 -11.00 18.57 17.26
CA ARG A 97 -12.42 18.95 17.35
C ARG A 97 -13.27 18.37 16.23
N GLU A 98 -12.77 18.41 14.99
CA GLU A 98 -13.44 17.80 13.82
C GLU A 98 -13.62 16.29 14.03
N LEU A 99 -12.55 15.59 14.44
CA LEU A 99 -12.57 14.15 14.69
C LEU A 99 -13.50 13.76 15.84
N GLU A 100 -13.56 14.55 16.91
CA GLU A 100 -14.49 14.33 18.02
C GLU A 100 -15.95 14.52 17.60
N LEU A 101 -16.22 15.52 16.75
CA LEU A 101 -17.56 15.76 16.22
C LEU A 101 -18.00 14.60 15.33
N GLU A 102 -17.12 14.13 14.46
CA GLU A 102 -17.39 12.98 13.61
C GLU A 102 -17.60 11.70 14.44
N ASN A 103 -16.75 11.43 15.43
CA ASN A 103 -16.93 10.29 16.33
C ASN A 103 -18.28 10.32 17.04
N ARG A 104 -18.71 11.49 17.55
CA ARG A 104 -20.04 11.62 18.15
C ARG A 104 -21.16 11.36 17.16
N ARG A 105 -21.02 11.80 15.91
CA ARG A 105 -22.01 11.55 14.85
C ARG A 105 -22.11 10.05 14.54
N LEU A 106 -20.96 9.40 14.37
CA LEU A 106 -20.86 7.98 14.08
C LEU A 106 -21.42 7.13 15.23
N GLN A 107 -21.09 7.48 16.47
CA GLN A 107 -21.61 6.77 17.64
C GLN A 107 -23.14 6.88 17.73
N LYS A 108 -23.71 8.07 17.48
CA LYS A 108 -25.17 8.23 17.45
C LYS A 108 -25.83 7.38 16.37
N ALA A 109 -25.24 7.35 15.17
CA ALA A 109 -25.77 6.52 14.08
C ALA A 109 -25.72 5.02 14.45
N LEU A 110 -24.60 4.58 15.05
CA LEU A 110 -24.45 3.22 15.53
C LEU A 110 -25.49 2.87 16.61
N ASP A 111 -25.72 3.77 17.57
CA ASP A 111 -26.71 3.57 18.62
C ASP A 111 -28.13 3.46 18.04
N THR A 112 -28.48 4.27 17.04
CA THR A 112 -29.79 4.19 16.38
C THR A 112 -29.98 2.89 15.61
N GLU A 113 -28.98 2.43 14.87
CA GLU A 113 -29.07 1.19 14.09
C GLU A 113 -29.05 -0.05 15.00
N THR A 114 -28.26 -0.04 16.08
CA THR A 114 -28.28 -1.13 17.06
C THR A 114 -29.62 -1.22 17.80
N LEU A 115 -30.23 -0.08 18.14
CA LEU A 115 -31.58 -0.05 18.70
C LEU A 115 -32.61 -0.58 17.71
N ARG A 116 -32.50 -0.19 16.43
CA ARG A 116 -33.38 -0.66 15.36
C ARG A 116 -33.27 -2.17 15.16
N ALA A 117 -32.05 -2.72 15.12
CA ALA A 117 -31.81 -4.15 15.02
C ALA A 117 -32.46 -4.92 16.20
N LYS A 118 -32.25 -4.45 17.43
CA LYS A 118 -32.89 -5.04 18.63
C LYS A 118 -34.42 -4.97 18.57
N ALA A 119 -34.97 -3.86 18.06
CA ALA A 119 -36.42 -3.73 17.89
C ALA A 119 -36.98 -4.73 16.87
N PHE A 120 -36.25 -4.99 15.78
CA PHE A 120 -36.65 -6.03 14.82
C PHE A 120 -36.54 -7.44 15.41
N ASP A 121 -35.47 -7.73 16.16
CA ASP A 121 -35.30 -9.02 16.83
C ASP A 121 -36.44 -9.32 17.81
N THR A 122 -36.81 -8.34 18.63
CA THR A 122 -37.93 -8.49 19.57
C THR A 122 -39.29 -8.60 18.87
N MET A 123 -39.50 -7.88 17.77
CA MET A 123 -40.71 -8.01 16.95
C MET A 123 -40.84 -9.41 16.34
N ILE A 124 -39.73 -9.99 15.88
CA ILE A 124 -39.69 -11.35 15.36
C ILE A 124 -40.07 -12.35 16.46
N GLU A 125 -39.48 -12.23 17.65
CA GLU A 125 -39.78 -13.12 18.79
C GLU A 125 -41.27 -13.04 19.22
N LEU A 126 -41.84 -11.83 19.25
CA LEU A 126 -43.25 -11.63 19.52
C LEU A 126 -44.14 -12.24 18.43
N ALA A 127 -43.77 -12.12 17.16
CA ALA A 127 -44.53 -12.70 16.06
C ALA A 127 -44.48 -14.23 16.06
N GLU A 128 -43.30 -14.82 16.27
CA GLU A 128 -43.12 -16.27 16.37
C GLU A 128 -43.91 -16.84 17.56
N SER A 129 -43.87 -16.19 18.72
CA SER A 129 -44.60 -16.64 19.91
C SER A 129 -46.12 -16.49 19.80
N LYS A 130 -46.62 -15.38 19.24
CA LYS A 130 -48.07 -15.08 19.18
C LYS A 130 -48.78 -15.78 18.03
N PHE A 131 -48.13 -15.87 16.86
CA PHE A 131 -48.74 -16.42 15.65
C PHE A 131 -48.23 -17.83 15.32
N ASN A 132 -47.20 -18.32 16.01
CA ASN A 132 -46.62 -19.66 15.82
C ASN A 132 -46.16 -19.92 14.37
N ILE A 133 -45.74 -18.86 13.68
CA ILE A 133 -45.17 -18.89 12.33
C ILE A 133 -43.65 -18.81 12.48
N PRO A 134 -42.87 -19.77 11.93
CA PRO A 134 -41.41 -19.72 12.00
C PRO A 134 -40.88 -18.67 11.02
N ILE A 135 -40.23 -17.62 11.54
CA ILE A 135 -39.68 -16.52 10.73
C ILE A 135 -38.15 -16.65 10.65
N ARG A 136 -37.47 -16.96 11.76
CA ARG A 136 -36.03 -17.24 11.77
C ARG A 136 -35.74 -18.64 11.24
N LYS A 137 -34.64 -18.78 10.50
CA LYS A 137 -34.12 -20.11 10.15
C LYS A 137 -33.64 -20.82 11.41
N LYS A 138 -34.05 -22.07 11.59
CA LYS A 138 -33.52 -22.93 12.66
C LYS A 138 -32.05 -23.21 12.37
N SER A 139 -31.18 -23.04 13.36
CA SER A 139 -29.77 -23.40 13.30
C SER A 139 -29.63 -24.93 13.28
N GLY A 140 -29.72 -25.51 12.08
CA GLY A 140 -29.63 -26.95 11.95
C GLY A 140 -29.61 -27.42 10.51
N THR A 141 -28.42 -27.60 9.96
CA THR A 141 -28.18 -28.67 8.99
C THR A 141 -27.32 -29.70 9.72
N LYS A 142 -27.89 -30.88 10.01
CA LYS A 142 -27.11 -32.04 10.44
C LYS A 142 -26.08 -32.33 9.34
N ARG A 143 -24.79 -32.32 9.70
CA ARG A 143 -23.76 -33.02 8.93
C ARG A 143 -23.72 -34.47 9.40
#